data_AF-A0AA35WWU9-F1
#
_entry.id   AF-A0AA35WWU9-F1
#
_cell.length_a   1.000
_cell.length_b   1.000
_cell.length_c   1.000
_cell.angle_alpha   90.00
_cell.angle_beta   90.00
_cell.angle_gamma   90.00
#
_symmetry.space_group_name_H-M   'P 1'
#
loop_
_entity.id
_entity.type
_entity.pdbx_description
1 polymer ?
#
loop_
_entity_poly.entity_id
_entity_poly.type
_entity_poly.pdbx_seq_one_letter_code
_entity_poly.pdbx_strand_id
1 'polypeptide(L)'
;MVYANPKPHLCTRHAFHPTLVDLGGGELLCGYDVGVAVEGLDYRTYLARSRDGGATWEQEGPLLDDRYADGYTHSVRLSAAAGGLVGLGALHRRDDPGEGIVNHVTMGMVPMDLILVRSMTGGRAGANRG
;
A
#
# COMPACT_ATOMS: atom_id res chain seq x y z
N MET A 1 -6.10 -15.82 6.26
CA MET A 1 -5.70 -14.59 6.98
C MET A 1 -4.70 -13.84 6.10
N VAL A 2 -4.96 -12.56 5.78
CA VAL A 2 -4.16 -11.79 4.81
C VAL A 2 -2.85 -11.27 5.41
N TYR A 3 -2.92 -10.69 6.60
CA TYR A 3 -1.75 -10.19 7.32
C TYR A 3 -1.85 -10.58 8.80
N ALA A 4 -0.72 -10.97 9.37
CA ALA A 4 -0.52 -11.05 10.80
C ALA A 4 0.81 -10.39 11.13
N ASN A 5 0.82 -9.60 12.20
CA ASN A 5 2.06 -9.09 12.75
C ASN A 5 2.93 -10.28 13.17
N PRO A 6 4.16 -10.42 12.63
CA PRO A 6 5.01 -11.59 12.91
C PRO A 6 5.56 -11.61 14.34
N LYS A 7 5.61 -10.45 15.02
CA LYS A 7 6.16 -10.32 16.38
C LYS A 7 5.27 -9.41 17.23
N PRO A 8 3.99 -9.78 17.47
CA PRO A 8 3.01 -8.88 18.10
C PRO A 8 3.33 -8.57 19.56
N HIS A 9 4.20 -9.35 20.20
CA HIS A 9 4.70 -9.12 21.56
C HIS A 9 5.93 -8.21 21.62
N LEU A 10 6.56 -7.87 20.48
CA LEU A 10 7.76 -7.03 20.41
C LEU A 10 7.54 -5.72 19.67
N CYS A 11 6.68 -5.71 18.65
CA CYS A 11 6.42 -4.52 17.86
C CYS A 11 4.94 -4.37 17.54
N THR A 12 4.47 -3.13 17.55
CA THR A 12 3.13 -2.76 17.12
C THR A 12 3.16 -2.52 15.61
N ARG A 13 2.43 -3.34 14.84
CA ARG A 13 2.17 -3.11 13.41
C ARG A 13 0.76 -3.55 13.11
N HIS A 14 0.06 -2.75 12.33
CA HIS A 14 -1.33 -2.95 11.99
C HIS A 14 -1.53 -2.88 10.49
N ALA A 15 -2.47 -3.67 9.98
CA ALA A 15 -2.93 -3.55 8.60
C ALA A 15 -4.18 -2.65 8.54
N PHE A 16 -4.25 -1.81 7.51
CA PHE A 16 -5.32 -0.83 7.31
C PHE A 16 -5.77 -0.81 5.85
N HIS A 17 -6.95 -0.21 5.64
CA HIS A 17 -7.50 0.17 4.34
C HIS A 17 -7.35 -0.86 3.20
N PRO A 18 -7.82 -2.11 3.39
CA PRO A 18 -7.66 -3.14 2.39
C PRO A 18 -8.44 -2.82 1.11
N THR A 19 -7.90 -3.28 -0.02
CA THR A 19 -8.54 -3.37 -1.32
C THR A 19 -8.35 -4.78 -1.85
N LEU A 20 -9.44 -5.41 -2.31
CA LEU A 20 -9.43 -6.77 -2.85
C LEU A 20 -9.77 -6.72 -4.34
N VAL A 21 -8.94 -7.36 -5.16
CA VAL A 21 -9.10 -7.41 -6.61
C VAL A 21 -9.18 -8.88 -7.04
N ASP A 22 -10.24 -9.22 -7.76
CA ASP A 22 -10.37 -10.51 -8.46
C ASP A 22 -9.57 -10.46 -9.76
N LEU A 23 -8.61 -11.36 -9.91
CA LEU A 23 -7.77 -11.50 -11.10
C LEU A 23 -8.28 -12.58 -12.07
N GLY A 24 -9.37 -13.27 -11.71
CA GLY A 24 -9.95 -14.39 -12.44
C GLY A 24 -9.35 -15.74 -12.04
N GLY A 25 -10.04 -16.83 -12.40
CA GLY A 25 -9.54 -18.19 -12.16
C GLY A 25 -9.39 -18.60 -10.69
N GLY A 26 -10.00 -17.86 -9.76
CA GLY A 26 -9.83 -18.06 -8.31
C GLY A 26 -8.59 -17.37 -7.72
N GLU A 27 -7.86 -16.59 -8.52
CA GLU A 27 -6.74 -15.78 -8.07
C GLU A 27 -7.22 -14.42 -7.57
N LEU A 28 -6.81 -14.05 -6.35
CA LEU A 28 -7.16 -12.77 -5.71
C LEU A 28 -5.87 -12.02 -5.33
N LEU A 29 -5.90 -10.69 -5.47
CA LEU A 29 -4.86 -9.80 -4.97
C LEU A 29 -5.45 -8.85 -3.94
N CYS A 30 -4.80 -8.76 -2.78
CA CYS A 30 -5.17 -7.84 -1.72
C CYS A 30 -4.06 -6.79 -1.55
N GLY A 31 -4.40 -5.52 -1.70
CA GLY A 31 -3.55 -4.39 -1.32
C GLY A 31 -4.00 -3.84 0.02
N TYR A 32 -3.08 -3.64 0.96
CA TYR A 32 -3.38 -3.12 2.31
C TYR A 32 -2.23 -2.29 2.83
N ASP A 33 -2.53 -1.28 3.63
CA ASP A 33 -1.49 -0.44 4.22
C ASP A 33 -0.99 -1.05 5.53
N VAL A 34 0.30 -0.91 5.83
CA VAL A 34 0.89 -1.36 7.10
C VAL A 34 1.70 -0.25 7.73
N GLY A 35 1.52 -0.03 9.02
CA GLY A 35 2.36 0.86 9.83
C GLY A 35 2.10 0.69 11.33
N VAL A 36 2.90 1.37 12.16
CA VAL A 36 2.67 1.45 13.61
C VAL A 36 1.40 2.24 13.95
N ALA A 37 1.06 3.21 13.10
CA ALA A 37 -0.14 4.05 13.15
C ALA A 37 -0.43 4.59 11.73
N VAL A 38 -1.62 5.16 11.51
CA VAL A 38 -2.05 5.67 10.17
C VAL A 38 -1.12 6.77 9.64
N GLU A 39 -0.52 7.58 10.51
CA GLU A 39 0.42 8.64 10.12
C GLU A 39 1.89 8.32 10.46
N GLY A 40 2.15 7.07 10.87
CA GLY A 40 3.49 6.59 11.16
C GLY A 40 4.41 6.69 9.95
N LEU A 41 5.69 7.00 10.18
CA LEU A 41 6.68 7.12 9.09
C LEU A 41 6.97 5.78 8.40
N ASP A 42 6.52 4.66 8.98
CA ASP A 42 6.62 3.34 8.40
C ASP A 42 5.45 2.97 7.47
N TYR A 43 4.44 3.86 7.34
CA TYR A 43 3.18 3.59 6.65
C TYR A 43 3.31 3.42 5.13
N ARG A 44 3.06 2.19 4.65
CA ARG A 44 3.21 1.81 3.24
C ARG A 44 2.15 0.79 2.80
N THR A 45 1.76 0.82 1.53
CA THR A 45 0.94 -0.23 0.91
C THR A 45 1.75 -1.50 0.62
N TYR A 46 1.24 -2.63 1.05
CA TYR A 46 1.74 -4.00 0.83
C TYR A 46 0.74 -4.82 0.01
N LEU A 47 1.23 -5.93 -0.54
CA LEU A 47 0.46 -6.88 -1.33
C LEU A 47 0.45 -8.26 -0.68
N ALA A 48 -0.69 -8.94 -0.78
CA ALA A 48 -0.81 -10.37 -0.55
C ALA A 48 -1.69 -11.01 -1.63
N ARG A 49 -1.36 -12.23 -2.04
CA ARG A 49 -2.03 -12.96 -3.12
C ARG A 49 -2.61 -14.26 -2.61
N SER A 50 -3.79 -14.61 -3.12
CA SER A 50 -4.38 -15.94 -2.98
C SER A 50 -4.52 -16.56 -4.37
N ARG A 51 -4.28 -17.88 -4.47
CA ARG A 51 -4.46 -18.68 -5.69
C ARG A 51 -5.57 -19.73 -5.54
N ASP A 52 -6.30 -19.69 -4.43
CA ASP A 52 -7.26 -20.70 -4.01
C ASP A 52 -8.58 -20.08 -3.50
N GLY A 53 -8.99 -18.96 -4.11
CA GLY A 53 -10.25 -18.31 -3.79
C GLY A 53 -10.27 -17.62 -2.42
N GLY A 54 -9.10 -17.31 -1.85
CA GLY A 54 -8.95 -16.62 -0.57
C GLY A 54 -8.78 -17.55 0.64
N ALA A 55 -8.63 -18.86 0.44
CA ALA A 55 -8.42 -19.81 1.53
C ALA A 55 -7.03 -19.64 2.15
N THR A 56 -5.98 -19.52 1.32
CA THR A 56 -4.61 -19.24 1.73
C THR A 56 -4.08 -17.96 1.07
N TRP A 57 -3.11 -17.32 1.72
CA TRP A 57 -2.55 -16.03 1.33
C TRP A 57 -1.03 -16.02 1.47
N GLU A 58 -0.36 -15.55 0.42
CA GLU A 58 1.09 -15.33 0.37
C GLU A 58 1.37 -13.81 0.37
N GLN A 59 2.29 -13.34 1.23
CA GLN A 59 2.68 -11.94 1.27
C GLN A 59 3.74 -11.65 0.19
N GLU A 60 3.46 -10.72 -0.72
CA GLU A 60 4.37 -10.36 -1.83
C GLU A 60 5.30 -9.17 -1.49
N GLY A 61 5.09 -8.54 -0.33
CA GLY A 61 5.89 -7.41 0.15
C GLY A 61 5.28 -6.05 -0.21
N PRO A 62 6.07 -4.96 -0.13
CA PRO A 62 5.58 -3.62 -0.41
C PRO A 62 5.23 -3.46 -1.90
N LEU A 63 4.20 -2.66 -2.18
CA LEU A 63 3.74 -2.35 -3.55
C LEU A 63 4.79 -1.55 -4.32
N LEU A 64 5.40 -0.57 -3.66
CA LEU A 64 6.47 0.26 -4.22
C LEU A 64 7.81 -0.22 -3.67
N ASP A 65 8.87 -0.06 -4.45
CA ASP A 65 10.22 -0.36 -4.00
C ASP A 65 10.80 0.77 -3.13
N ASP A 66 11.90 0.46 -2.45
CA ASP A 66 12.46 1.30 -1.39
C ASP A 66 12.94 2.68 -1.90
N ARG A 67 13.18 2.86 -3.21
CA ARG A 67 13.49 4.19 -3.78
C ARG A 67 12.33 5.19 -3.66
N TYR A 68 11.11 4.73 -3.39
CA TYR A 68 9.96 5.59 -3.04
C TYR A 68 9.70 5.63 -1.52
N ALA A 69 10.51 4.95 -0.71
CA ALA A 69 10.33 4.85 0.73
C ALA A 69 11.09 5.92 1.54
N ASP A 70 12.16 6.49 0.99
CA ASP A 70 13.01 7.47 1.68
C ASP A 70 12.33 8.83 1.75
N GLY A 71 11.94 9.24 2.97
CA GLY A 71 11.29 10.52 3.21
C GLY A 71 9.82 10.58 2.76
N TYR A 72 9.21 9.44 2.39
CA TYR A 72 7.81 9.38 1.99
C TYR A 72 7.06 8.25 2.68
N THR A 73 5.78 8.49 2.96
CA THR A 73 4.77 7.45 3.21
C THR A 73 3.81 7.39 2.04
N HIS A 74 3.16 6.24 1.84
CA HIS A 74 2.24 6.09 0.73
C HIS A 74 1.07 5.18 1.04
N SER A 75 -0.04 5.49 0.40
CA SER A 75 -1.27 4.71 0.43
C SER A 75 -1.84 4.64 -0.97
N VAL A 76 -2.09 3.43 -1.46
CA VAL A 76 -2.56 3.16 -2.83
C VAL A 76 -3.77 2.23 -2.76
N ARG A 77 -4.80 2.55 -3.55
CA ARG A 77 -5.99 1.71 -3.72
C ARG A 77 -5.95 1.03 -5.06
N LEU A 78 -6.14 -0.28 -5.05
CA LEU A 78 -6.07 -1.12 -6.23
C LEU A 78 -7.47 -1.37 -6.81
N SER A 79 -7.52 -1.48 -8.14
CA SER A 79 -8.70 -1.91 -8.89
C SER A 79 -8.29 -2.72 -10.09
N ALA A 80 -9.15 -3.66 -10.50
CA ALA A 80 -9.06 -4.26 -11.83
C ALA A 80 -9.29 -3.18 -12.90
N ALA A 81 -8.58 -3.32 -14.02
CA ALA A 81 -8.77 -2.55 -15.24
C ALA A 81 -8.76 -3.51 -16.44
N ALA A 82 -9.31 -3.10 -17.59
CA ALA A 82 -9.31 -3.94 -18.79
C ALA A 82 -7.87 -4.34 -19.17
N GLY A 83 -7.54 -5.62 -19.01
CA GLY A 83 -6.20 -6.17 -19.30
C GLY A 83 -5.16 -6.07 -18.17
N GLY A 84 -5.55 -5.70 -16.94
CA GLY A 84 -4.60 -5.68 -15.82
C GLY A 84 -5.07 -5.01 -14.54
N LEU A 85 -4.10 -4.43 -13.82
CA LEU A 85 -4.30 -3.79 -12.52
C LEU A 85 -3.98 -2.29 -12.63
N VAL A 86 -4.80 -1.47 -11.99
CA VAL A 86 -4.50 -0.06 -11.74
C VAL A 86 -4.50 0.22 -10.24
N GLY A 87 -3.55 1.02 -9.79
CA GLY A 87 -3.48 1.57 -8.44
C GLY A 87 -3.42 3.08 -8.48
N LEU A 88 -4.24 3.76 -7.69
CA LEU A 88 -4.18 5.22 -7.52
C LEU A 88 -3.90 5.52 -6.05
N GLY A 89 -3.00 6.46 -5.80
CA GLY A 89 -2.62 6.84 -4.45
C GLY A 89 -1.81 8.11 -4.40
N ALA A 90 -1.15 8.30 -3.27
CA ALA A 90 -0.32 9.47 -3.00
C ALA A 90 1.00 9.08 -2.33
N LEU A 91 2.07 9.78 -2.69
CA LEU A 91 3.32 9.84 -1.95
C LEU A 91 3.27 11.11 -1.09
N HIS A 92 3.25 10.95 0.23
CA HIS A 92 3.26 12.08 1.17
C HIS A 92 4.68 12.31 1.65
N ARG A 93 5.19 13.54 1.48
CA ARG A 93 6.53 13.89 1.93
C ARG A 93 6.57 14.04 3.45
N ARG A 94 7.51 13.37 4.10
CA ARG A 94 7.65 13.26 5.56
C ARG A 94 9.02 13.75 6.01
N ASP A 95 9.29 15.04 5.77
CA ASP A 95 10.57 15.66 6.11
C ASP A 95 10.75 15.83 7.64
N ASP A 96 9.67 16.13 8.36
CA ASP A 96 9.67 16.26 9.81
C ASP A 96 9.01 15.03 10.47
N PRO A 97 9.77 14.20 11.23
CA PRO A 97 9.23 13.03 11.90
C PRO A 97 8.25 13.36 13.04
N GLY A 98 8.23 14.61 13.52
CA GLY A 98 7.34 15.09 14.57
C GLY A 98 5.96 15.55 14.09
N GLU A 99 5.76 15.71 12.77
CA GLU A 99 4.50 16.18 12.21
C GLU A 99 3.63 15.06 11.63
N GLY A 100 2.31 15.22 11.73
CA GLY A 100 1.31 14.36 11.10
C GLY A 100 1.24 14.55 9.57
N ILE A 101 0.41 13.75 8.89
CA ILE A 101 0.13 13.96 7.45
C ILE A 101 -0.74 15.21 7.28
N VAL A 102 -1.67 15.44 8.21
CA VAL A 102 -2.52 16.62 8.25
C VAL A 102 -1.96 17.61 9.28
N ASN A 103 -1.73 18.85 8.85
CA ASN A 103 -1.44 19.95 9.75
C ASN A 103 -2.74 20.33 10.49
N HIS A 104 -2.80 20.13 11.80
CA HIS A 104 -4.02 20.37 12.59
C HIS A 104 -4.39 21.85 12.78
N VAL A 105 -3.51 22.79 12.40
CA VAL A 105 -3.79 24.24 12.48
C VAL A 105 -4.35 24.75 11.16
N THR A 106 -3.70 24.41 10.05
CA THR A 106 -4.13 24.88 8.71
C THR A 106 -5.11 23.93 8.04
N MET A 107 -5.27 22.71 8.57
CA MET A 107 -6.03 21.59 7.98
C MET A 107 -5.52 21.18 6.60
N GLY A 108 -4.35 21.67 6.18
CA GLY A 108 -3.67 21.26 4.96
C GLY A 108 -2.92 19.95 5.15
N MET A 109 -2.66 19.24 4.05
CA MET A 109 -1.80 18.06 4.06
C MET A 109 -0.34 18.47 3.80
N VAL A 110 0.59 17.62 4.22
CA VAL A 110 1.99 17.71 3.78
C VAL A 110 2.10 17.68 2.25
N PRO A 111 3.18 18.21 1.64
CA PRO A 111 3.40 18.12 0.20
C PRO A 111 3.27 16.67 -0.29
N MET A 112 2.55 16.48 -1.38
CA MET A 112 2.28 15.15 -1.91
C MET A 112 2.24 15.10 -3.43
N ASP A 113 2.69 13.98 -3.97
CA ASP A 113 2.57 13.63 -5.39
C ASP A 113 1.47 12.58 -5.56
N LEU A 114 0.59 12.76 -6.54
CA LEU A 114 -0.32 11.70 -6.96
C LEU A 114 0.45 10.66 -7.76
N ILE A 115 0.20 9.39 -7.47
CA ILE A 115 0.84 8.28 -8.17
C ILE A 115 -0.16 7.34 -8.80
N LEU A 116 0.19 6.93 -10.02
CA LEU A 116 -0.53 5.92 -10.78
C LEU A 116 0.38 4.72 -10.97
N VAL A 117 -0.07 3.58 -10.46
CA VAL A 117 0.58 2.29 -10.59
C VAL A 117 -0.20 1.46 -11.61
N ARG A 118 0.49 0.84 -12.56
CA ARG A 118 -0.14 -0.04 -13.54
C ARG A 118 0.64 -1.34 -13.67
N SER A 119 -0.08 -2.43 -13.87
CA SER A 119 0.47 -3.70 -14.33
C SER A 119 -0.38 -4.21 -15.50
N MET A 120 0.29 -4.64 -16.58
CA MET A 120 -0.32 -5.45 -17.63
C MET A 120 0.08 -6.90 -17.39
N THR A 121 -0.86 -7.82 -17.57
CA THR A 121 -0.82 -9.25 -17.20
C THR A 121 0.58 -9.86 -17.06
N GLY A 122 0.94 -10.29 -15.83
CA GLY A 122 2.05 -11.22 -15.56
C GLY A 122 3.28 -10.65 -14.82
N GLY A 123 3.35 -9.35 -14.53
CA GLY A 123 4.52 -8.73 -13.90
C GLY A 123 4.23 -7.82 -12.70
N ARG A 124 5.28 -7.53 -11.91
CA ARG A 124 5.26 -6.54 -10.83
C ARG A 124 4.84 -5.17 -11.39
N ALA A 125 3.99 -4.45 -10.66
CA ALA A 125 3.48 -3.16 -11.11
C ALA A 125 4.57 -2.08 -11.10
N GLY A 126 4.58 -1.22 -12.12
CA GLY A 126 5.46 -0.05 -12.20
C GLY A 126 4.71 1.22 -11.78
N ALA A 127 5.38 2.11 -11.04
CA ALA A 127 4.84 3.40 -10.64
C ALA A 127 5.34 4.52 -11.56
N ASN A 128 4.43 5.36 -12.04
CA ASN A 128 4.76 6.62 -12.71
C ASN A 128 4.27 7.81 -11.86
N ARG A 129 5.10 8.85 -11.75
CA ARG A 129 4.72 10.13 -11.14
C ARG A 129 3.92 10.94 -12.17
N GLY A 130 2.77 11.47 -11.77
CA GLY A 130 1.93 12.36 -12.57
C GLY A 130 2.37 13.81 -12.51
#